data_AF-A0A1G9RE81-F1
#
_entry.id   AF-A0A1G9RE81-F1
#
_cell.length_a   1.000
_cell.length_b   1.000
_cell.length_c   1.000
_cell.angle_alpha   90.00
_cell.angle_beta   90.00
_cell.angle_gamma   90.00
#
_symmetry.space_group_name_H-M   'P 1'
#
loop_
_entity.id
_entity.type
_entity.pdbx_description
1 polymer ?
#
loop_
_entity_poly.entity_id
_entity_poly.type
_entity_poly.pdbx_seq_one_letter_code
_entity_poly.pdbx_strand_id
1 'polypeptide(L)'
;MQATQLAALRDAAEDGPGVQFDGLYVHAGDEDYDRDGGYSFGTPEGEQSGLSQGEFEDAAEQYEAYVTNWYFWTHVVGGSKLKGGVDVGEDHHHRRGFLRWLELADQTETDVPGRYESLREGITHEWGEIRITATLGDEGARVYEIRHVDDAEVAAEELDSYTDPLDLRELVKHDDRGRYRPLRTAPTLQTGWVLTDLDQRQVFEAVDDVIYPATVVNWNLERHGDLDVTHWEETIGRQSGIYGVVKTWNRGEGHEHVDWVAEACCDDSQCIKRREWQYDEDTELAVDGGDGVFPCREPCSLVISASRKWTRLEGEETKTYEFELTESEKEQVEDVIDAVADGRADEIREADIYKGANRYRTRFLRAKRFDEEGNLSGTPTVVDDGHEETNGDAERDAADDADED
;
A
#
# COMPACT_ATOMS: atom_id res chain seq x y z
N MET A 1 14.68 -29.35 -14.24
CA MET A 1 14.46 -29.73 -12.82
C MET A 1 15.81 -30.07 -12.21
N GLN A 2 16.11 -29.60 -10.99
CA GLN A 2 17.34 -29.97 -10.27
C GLN A 2 17.21 -31.33 -9.59
N ALA A 3 18.34 -32.04 -9.45
CA ALA A 3 18.41 -33.29 -8.68
C ALA A 3 17.93 -33.12 -7.22
N THR A 4 18.14 -31.94 -6.61
CA THR A 4 17.67 -31.63 -5.27
C THR A 4 16.13 -31.59 -5.18
N GLN A 5 15.45 -31.10 -6.22
CA GLN A 5 13.99 -31.03 -6.27
C GLN A 5 13.38 -32.43 -6.34
N LEU A 6 13.99 -33.30 -7.16
CA LEU A 6 13.59 -34.70 -7.30
C LEU A 6 13.83 -35.50 -6.02
N ALA A 7 14.99 -35.32 -5.38
CA ALA A 7 15.29 -35.95 -4.10
C ALA A 7 14.29 -35.52 -3.02
N ALA A 8 13.99 -34.22 -2.92
CA ALA A 8 13.01 -33.72 -1.97
C ALA A 8 11.61 -34.30 -2.23
N LEU A 9 11.19 -34.43 -3.49
CA LEU A 9 9.90 -35.03 -3.83
C LEU A 9 9.81 -36.49 -3.38
N ARG A 10 10.89 -37.26 -3.57
CA ARG A 10 10.97 -38.66 -3.12
C ARG A 10 10.91 -38.77 -1.59
N ASP A 11 11.70 -37.98 -0.89
CA ASP A 11 11.68 -37.94 0.57
C ASP A 11 10.28 -37.58 1.08
N ALA A 12 9.60 -36.62 0.43
CA ALA A 12 8.23 -36.24 0.78
C ALA A 12 7.18 -37.30 0.40
N ALA A 13 7.43 -38.11 -0.64
CA ALA A 13 6.57 -39.24 -1.00
C ALA A 13 6.59 -40.32 0.09
N GLU A 14 7.76 -40.53 0.72
CA GLU A 14 7.99 -41.53 1.76
C GLU A 14 7.55 -41.06 3.16
N ASP A 15 7.38 -39.75 3.38
CA ASP A 15 6.95 -39.17 4.65
C ASP A 15 5.42 -39.03 4.76
N GLY A 16 4.81 -39.70 5.74
CA GLY A 16 3.41 -39.49 6.13
C GLY A 16 2.40 -39.76 4.99
N PRO A 17 1.41 -38.87 4.74
CA PRO A 17 0.40 -39.06 3.69
C PRO A 17 0.91 -38.76 2.26
N GLY A 18 2.20 -38.45 2.09
CA GLY A 18 2.78 -37.99 0.83
C GLY A 18 2.56 -36.51 0.54
N VAL A 19 2.70 -36.13 -0.72
CA VAL A 19 2.46 -34.78 -1.26
C VAL A 19 1.06 -34.70 -1.83
N GLN A 20 0.31 -33.67 -1.44
CA GLN A 20 -0.90 -33.22 -2.12
C GLN A 20 -0.85 -31.70 -2.25
N PHE A 21 -0.59 -31.18 -3.44
CA PHE A 21 -0.33 -29.75 -3.61
C PHE A 21 -0.58 -29.25 -5.04
N ASP A 22 -1.43 -28.22 -5.21
CA ASP A 22 -1.76 -27.61 -6.51
C ASP A 22 -2.00 -28.67 -7.63
N GLY A 23 -2.72 -29.77 -7.30
CA GLY A 23 -3.01 -30.86 -8.23
C GLY A 23 -1.96 -31.97 -8.34
N LEU A 24 -0.76 -31.78 -7.79
CA LEU A 24 0.23 -32.85 -7.61
C LEU A 24 -0.19 -33.78 -6.47
N TYR A 25 -0.21 -35.09 -6.73
CA TYR A 25 -0.40 -36.12 -5.72
C TYR A 25 0.71 -37.16 -5.80
N VAL A 26 1.46 -37.36 -4.73
CA VAL A 26 2.57 -38.32 -4.71
C VAL A 26 2.62 -39.02 -3.36
N HIS A 27 2.73 -40.34 -3.34
CA HIS A 27 3.01 -41.06 -2.11
C HIS A 27 3.76 -42.37 -2.39
N ALA A 28 4.51 -42.86 -1.41
CA ALA A 28 5.00 -44.23 -1.39
C ALA A 28 3.88 -45.15 -0.88
N GLY A 29 3.69 -46.30 -1.53
CA GLY A 29 2.81 -47.35 -1.04
C GLY A 29 3.46 -48.14 0.08
N ASP A 30 2.65 -48.56 1.07
CA ASP A 30 3.12 -49.45 2.14
C ASP A 30 3.58 -50.80 1.56
N GLU A 31 4.75 -51.27 2.00
CA GLU A 31 5.15 -52.66 1.82
C GLU A 31 4.24 -53.55 2.69
N ASP A 32 3.33 -54.32 2.07
CA ASP A 32 2.54 -55.35 2.75
C ASP A 32 2.89 -56.73 2.17
N TYR A 33 2.58 -57.80 2.90
CA TYR A 33 3.04 -59.17 2.61
C TYR A 33 2.76 -59.69 1.19
N ASP A 34 1.84 -59.07 0.44
CA ASP A 34 1.41 -59.44 -0.92
C ASP A 34 1.64 -58.35 -1.99
N ARG A 35 2.27 -57.21 -1.65
CA ARG A 35 2.56 -56.12 -2.61
C ARG A 35 3.99 -55.63 -2.44
N ASP A 36 4.75 -55.66 -3.53
CA ASP A 36 6.01 -54.91 -3.61
C ASP A 36 5.63 -53.42 -3.50
N GLY A 37 6.11 -52.75 -2.45
CA GLY A 37 5.93 -51.31 -2.27
C GLY A 37 6.43 -50.56 -3.51
N GLY A 38 5.76 -49.45 -3.85
CA GLY A 38 6.07 -48.65 -5.03
C GLY A 38 5.45 -47.26 -4.92
N TYR A 39 5.89 -46.34 -5.77
CA TYR A 39 5.39 -44.95 -5.73
C TYR A 39 4.11 -44.81 -6.55
N SER A 40 3.26 -43.87 -6.12
CA SER A 40 2.19 -43.31 -6.94
C SER A 40 2.52 -41.88 -7.29
N PHE A 41 2.24 -41.49 -8.54
CA PHE A 41 2.38 -40.14 -9.06
C PHE A 41 1.11 -39.76 -9.80
N GLY A 42 0.46 -38.68 -9.38
CA GLY A 42 -0.80 -38.20 -9.91
C GLY A 42 -0.78 -36.70 -10.19
N THR A 43 -1.46 -36.33 -11.27
CA THR A 43 -1.78 -34.95 -11.66
C THR A 43 -3.27 -34.90 -12.05
N PRO A 44 -3.84 -33.71 -12.37
CA PRO A 44 -5.19 -33.63 -12.91
C PRO A 44 -5.41 -34.45 -14.21
N GLU A 45 -4.33 -34.79 -14.93
CA GLU A 45 -4.40 -35.60 -16.15
C GLU A 45 -4.56 -37.10 -15.88
N GLY A 46 -4.16 -37.57 -14.69
CA GLY A 46 -4.27 -38.98 -14.31
C GLY A 46 -3.27 -39.40 -13.24
N GLU A 47 -3.39 -40.66 -12.80
CA GLU A 47 -2.54 -41.27 -11.78
C GLU A 47 -1.83 -42.51 -12.32
N GLN A 48 -0.56 -42.64 -11.99
CA GLN A 48 0.27 -43.82 -12.22
C GLN A 48 0.68 -44.39 -10.86
N SER A 49 0.45 -45.67 -10.62
CA SER A 49 0.71 -46.31 -9.31
C SER A 49 1.58 -47.56 -9.47
N GLY A 50 2.29 -47.93 -8.39
CA GLY A 50 3.18 -49.10 -8.40
C GLY A 50 4.48 -48.86 -9.18
N LEU A 51 4.91 -47.60 -9.26
CA LEU A 51 6.12 -47.19 -9.97
C LEU A 51 7.35 -47.63 -9.18
N SER A 52 8.33 -48.20 -9.89
CA SER A 52 9.69 -48.27 -9.38
C SER A 52 10.27 -46.86 -9.20
N GLN A 53 11.39 -46.76 -8.47
CA GLN A 53 12.07 -45.48 -8.29
C GLN A 53 12.43 -44.81 -9.64
N GLY A 54 12.91 -45.57 -10.63
CA GLY A 54 13.25 -45.01 -11.94
C GLY A 54 12.02 -44.52 -12.71
N GLU A 55 10.91 -45.27 -12.69
CA GLU A 55 9.66 -44.85 -13.33
C GLU A 55 9.02 -43.65 -12.62
N PHE A 56 9.24 -43.52 -11.32
CA PHE A 56 8.85 -42.34 -10.55
C PHE A 56 9.66 -41.10 -10.96
N GLU A 57 10.97 -41.26 -11.14
CA GLU A 57 11.86 -40.19 -11.62
C GLU A 57 11.47 -39.76 -13.04
N ASP A 58 11.19 -40.71 -13.94
CA ASP A 58 10.68 -40.42 -15.30
C ASP A 58 9.33 -39.67 -15.28
N ALA A 59 8.42 -40.05 -14.38
CA ALA A 59 7.14 -39.36 -14.21
C ALA A 59 7.32 -37.93 -13.68
N ALA A 60 8.24 -37.72 -12.73
CA ALA A 60 8.57 -36.40 -12.20
C ALA A 60 9.18 -35.48 -13.28
N GLU A 61 10.00 -36.02 -14.19
CA GLU A 61 10.52 -35.28 -15.34
C GLU A 61 9.42 -34.94 -16.35
N GLN A 62 8.50 -35.86 -16.63
CA GLN A 62 7.36 -35.62 -17.52
C GLN A 62 6.46 -34.48 -17.00
N TYR A 63 6.23 -34.44 -15.69
CA TYR A 63 5.37 -33.44 -15.03
C TYR A 63 6.17 -32.41 -14.24
N GLU A 64 7.31 -31.98 -14.80
CA GLU A 64 8.27 -31.07 -14.15
C GLU A 64 7.59 -29.84 -13.53
N ALA A 65 6.64 -29.21 -14.23
CA ALA A 65 5.97 -28.00 -13.76
C ALA A 65 5.29 -28.18 -12.38
N TYR A 66 4.66 -29.33 -12.15
CA TYR A 66 4.04 -29.64 -10.86
C TYR A 66 5.08 -29.84 -9.76
N VAL A 67 6.18 -30.53 -10.08
CA VAL A 67 7.25 -30.84 -9.13
C VAL A 67 7.99 -29.57 -8.72
N THR A 68 8.40 -28.74 -9.68
CA THR A 68 9.11 -27.48 -9.42
C THR A 68 8.21 -26.47 -8.73
N ASN A 69 6.90 -26.46 -9.04
CA ASN A 69 5.92 -25.63 -8.36
C ASN A 69 5.79 -26.01 -6.88
N TRP A 70 5.55 -27.30 -6.59
CA TRP A 70 5.50 -27.80 -5.22
C TRP A 70 6.80 -27.47 -4.46
N TYR A 71 7.95 -27.72 -5.08
CA TYR A 71 9.24 -27.44 -4.46
C TYR A 71 9.41 -25.96 -4.12
N PHE A 72 9.07 -25.05 -5.04
CA PHE A 72 9.15 -23.62 -4.78
C PHE A 72 8.28 -23.21 -3.58
N TRP A 73 7.01 -23.63 -3.56
CA TRP A 73 6.09 -23.24 -2.51
C TRP A 73 6.44 -23.83 -1.14
N THR A 74 6.93 -25.07 -1.11
CA THR A 74 7.20 -25.79 0.15
C THR A 74 8.61 -25.56 0.67
N HIS A 75 9.61 -25.43 -0.20
CA HIS A 75 11.02 -25.34 0.17
C HIS A 75 11.65 -23.95 -0.03
N VAL A 76 11.23 -23.20 -1.06
CA VAL A 76 11.83 -21.89 -1.39
C VAL A 76 11.10 -20.73 -0.68
N VAL A 77 9.78 -20.68 -0.81
CA VAL A 77 8.93 -19.73 -0.07
C VAL A 77 8.80 -20.16 1.38
N GLY A 78 8.61 -21.46 1.59
CA GLY A 78 8.27 -22.06 2.88
C GLY A 78 6.79 -21.86 3.24
N GLY A 79 6.25 -22.74 4.08
CA GLY A 79 4.88 -22.56 4.57
C GLY A 79 4.09 -23.79 5.03
N SER A 80 4.67 -25.00 5.11
CA SER A 80 3.90 -26.15 5.62
C SER A 80 4.54 -26.95 6.76
N LYS A 81 5.82 -26.74 7.11
CA LYS A 81 6.42 -27.36 8.31
C LYS A 81 7.49 -26.47 8.98
N LEU A 82 7.15 -26.02 10.19
CA LEU A 82 8.00 -25.97 11.39
C LEU A 82 9.23 -25.05 11.40
N LYS A 83 9.03 -23.83 11.90
CA LYS A 83 10.03 -23.20 12.79
C LYS A 83 9.44 -23.14 14.20
N GLY A 84 9.67 -24.19 15.00
CA GLY A 84 9.33 -24.21 16.44
C GLY A 84 8.07 -24.98 16.88
N GLY A 85 7.50 -25.86 16.05
CA GLY A 85 6.42 -26.75 16.53
C GLY A 85 5.00 -26.19 16.44
N VAL A 86 4.82 -24.96 15.96
CA VAL A 86 3.50 -24.33 15.82
C VAL A 86 3.17 -24.23 14.34
N ASP A 87 2.08 -24.88 13.96
CA ASP A 87 1.39 -24.71 12.69
C ASP A 87 0.67 -23.35 12.76
N VAL A 88 1.31 -22.30 12.28
CA VAL A 88 0.58 -21.08 11.91
C VAL A 88 -0.07 -21.43 10.58
N GLY A 89 -1.40 -21.55 10.55
CA GLY A 89 -2.14 -21.93 9.35
C GLY A 89 -1.67 -21.13 8.13
N GLU A 90 -1.82 -21.71 6.93
CA GLU A 90 -1.36 -21.13 5.66
C GLU A 90 -1.77 -19.64 5.50
N ASP A 91 -2.91 -19.28 6.08
CA ASP A 91 -3.54 -17.96 6.12
C ASP A 91 -2.66 -16.86 6.78
N HIS A 92 -1.74 -17.20 7.68
CA HIS A 92 -0.85 -16.24 8.35
C HIS A 92 0.53 -16.10 7.70
N HIS A 93 0.78 -16.79 6.60
CA HIS A 93 2.01 -16.63 5.83
C HIS A 93 1.87 -15.49 4.79
N HIS A 94 1.90 -14.23 5.25
CA HIS A 94 1.67 -13.03 4.42
C HIS A 94 2.46 -13.01 3.10
N ARG A 95 3.75 -13.33 3.14
CA ARG A 95 4.58 -13.44 1.94
C ARG A 95 4.06 -14.50 0.97
N ARG A 96 3.67 -15.66 1.47
CA ARG A 96 3.15 -16.75 0.64
C ARG A 96 1.84 -16.33 -0.01
N GLY A 97 0.89 -15.77 0.76
CA GLY A 97 -0.38 -15.28 0.24
C GLY A 97 -0.20 -14.20 -0.84
N PHE A 98 0.73 -13.27 -0.61
CA PHE A 98 1.08 -12.23 -1.58
C PHE A 98 1.65 -12.77 -2.88
N LEU A 99 2.65 -13.65 -2.81
CA LEU A 99 3.23 -14.27 -4.00
C LEU A 99 2.21 -15.13 -4.74
N ARG A 100 1.34 -15.85 -4.01
CA ARG A 100 0.26 -16.63 -4.61
C ARG A 100 -0.71 -15.73 -5.37
N TRP A 101 -1.05 -14.57 -4.82
CA TRP A 101 -1.85 -13.56 -5.51
C TRP A 101 -1.15 -13.00 -6.76
N LEU A 102 0.14 -12.67 -6.68
CA LEU A 102 0.93 -12.19 -7.83
C LEU A 102 1.01 -13.20 -8.98
N GLU A 103 1.00 -14.51 -8.67
CA GLU A 103 1.08 -15.58 -9.67
C GLU A 103 -0.31 -16.11 -10.08
N LEU A 104 -1.40 -15.49 -9.62
CA LEU A 104 -2.78 -15.99 -9.79
C LEU A 104 -2.95 -17.45 -9.33
N ALA A 105 -2.19 -17.85 -8.32
CA ALA A 105 -2.04 -19.22 -7.85
C ALA A 105 -3.31 -19.86 -7.29
N ASP A 106 -4.21 -19.03 -6.74
CA ASP A 106 -5.44 -19.48 -6.13
C ASP A 106 -6.64 -19.41 -7.10
N GLN A 107 -6.40 -19.04 -8.36
CA GLN A 107 -7.44 -19.08 -9.39
C GLN A 107 -7.67 -20.52 -9.86
N THR A 108 -8.92 -20.98 -9.80
CA THR A 108 -9.29 -22.36 -10.13
C THR A 108 -9.37 -22.64 -11.64
N GLU A 109 -9.28 -21.61 -12.47
CA GLU A 109 -9.46 -21.70 -13.92
C GLU A 109 -8.18 -22.17 -14.65
N THR A 110 -7.02 -22.10 -14.00
CA THR A 110 -5.73 -22.43 -14.60
C THR A 110 -4.96 -23.41 -13.72
N ASP A 111 -4.52 -24.54 -14.30
CA ASP A 111 -3.66 -25.49 -13.61
C ASP A 111 -2.19 -25.03 -13.58
N VAL A 112 -1.31 -25.82 -12.97
CA VAL A 112 0.10 -25.45 -12.83
C VAL A 112 0.79 -25.26 -14.20
N PRO A 113 0.64 -26.16 -15.19
CA PRO A 113 1.18 -25.94 -16.53
C PRO A 113 0.68 -24.66 -17.20
N GLY A 114 -0.63 -24.38 -17.17
CA GLY A 114 -1.18 -23.15 -17.73
C GLY A 114 -0.66 -21.90 -17.03
N ARG A 115 -0.53 -21.92 -15.71
CA ARG A 115 0.08 -20.81 -14.95
C ARG A 115 1.55 -20.62 -15.31
N TYR A 116 2.29 -21.71 -15.55
CA TYR A 116 3.67 -21.65 -16.02
C TYR A 116 3.78 -21.03 -17.42
N GLU A 117 2.80 -21.22 -18.31
CA GLU A 117 2.73 -20.51 -19.58
C GLU A 117 2.58 -19.00 -19.36
N SER A 118 1.62 -18.58 -18.53
CA SER A 118 1.43 -17.16 -18.18
C SER A 118 2.68 -16.55 -17.50
N LEU A 119 3.36 -17.29 -16.62
CA LEU A 119 4.60 -16.82 -15.99
C LEU A 119 5.75 -16.68 -16.98
N ARG A 120 5.80 -17.44 -18.08
CA ARG A 120 6.81 -17.24 -19.13
C ARG A 120 6.57 -15.96 -19.92
N GLU A 121 5.31 -15.56 -20.07
CA GLU A 121 4.92 -14.28 -20.70
C GLU A 121 5.06 -13.09 -19.74
N GLY A 122 4.95 -13.35 -18.44
CA GLY A 122 5.01 -12.37 -17.36
C GLY A 122 3.61 -12.00 -16.86
N ILE A 123 3.34 -12.27 -15.59
CA ILE A 123 2.09 -11.88 -14.94
C ILE A 123 2.32 -10.54 -14.23
N THR A 124 1.58 -9.51 -14.61
CA THR A 124 1.70 -8.16 -14.02
C THR A 124 0.52 -7.85 -13.10
N HIS A 125 0.81 -7.31 -11.94
CA HIS A 125 -0.17 -6.75 -11.01
C HIS A 125 0.21 -5.34 -10.56
N GLU A 126 -0.79 -4.49 -10.34
CA GLU A 126 -0.61 -3.18 -9.72
C GLU A 126 -0.78 -3.28 -8.21
N TRP A 127 0.03 -2.52 -7.47
CA TRP A 127 -0.01 -2.43 -6.02
C TRP A 127 0.23 -0.98 -5.61
N GLY A 128 -0.81 -0.16 -5.59
CA GLY A 128 -0.63 1.29 -5.46
C GLY A 128 -0.02 1.86 -6.73
N GLU A 129 1.06 2.63 -6.63
CA GLU A 129 1.73 3.25 -7.79
C GLU A 129 2.84 2.38 -8.41
N ILE A 130 3.01 1.15 -7.94
CA ILE A 130 3.96 0.20 -8.54
C ILE A 130 3.24 -0.88 -9.31
N ARG A 131 3.89 -1.35 -10.37
CA ARG A 131 3.55 -2.61 -11.03
C ARG A 131 4.62 -3.64 -10.72
N ILE A 132 4.17 -4.87 -10.48
CA ILE A 132 5.01 -6.01 -10.12
C ILE A 132 4.79 -7.07 -11.20
N THR A 133 5.86 -7.47 -11.87
CA THR A 133 5.82 -8.49 -12.92
C THR A 133 6.52 -9.76 -12.40
N ALA A 134 5.77 -10.86 -12.28
CA ALA A 134 6.30 -12.18 -11.95
C ALA A 134 6.61 -12.96 -13.23
N THR A 135 7.82 -13.49 -13.32
CA THR A 135 8.27 -14.30 -14.47
C THR A 135 8.83 -15.65 -14.02
N LEU A 136 8.68 -16.66 -14.89
CA LEU A 136 9.26 -17.98 -14.66
C LEU A 136 10.76 -17.95 -14.95
N GLY A 137 11.55 -18.20 -13.91
CA GLY A 137 12.99 -18.42 -14.03
C GLY A 137 13.35 -19.89 -14.31
N ASP A 138 14.64 -20.17 -14.34
CA ASP A 138 15.14 -21.53 -14.55
C ASP A 138 14.65 -22.49 -13.45
N GLU A 139 14.35 -23.73 -13.85
CA GLU A 139 14.02 -24.84 -12.93
C GLU A 139 12.84 -24.54 -11.99
N GLY A 140 11.91 -23.70 -12.44
CA GLY A 140 10.70 -23.28 -11.72
C GLY A 140 10.95 -22.26 -10.63
N ALA A 141 12.11 -21.60 -10.63
CA ALA A 141 12.32 -20.38 -9.86
C ALA A 141 11.37 -19.27 -10.35
N ARG A 142 11.20 -18.24 -9.53
CA ARG A 142 10.47 -17.02 -9.90
C ARG A 142 11.41 -15.84 -9.82
N VAL A 143 11.30 -14.96 -10.80
CA VAL A 143 11.99 -13.69 -10.84
C VAL A 143 10.95 -12.60 -10.93
N TYR A 144 11.09 -11.59 -10.07
CA TYR A 144 10.18 -10.47 -10.00
C TYR A 144 10.86 -9.18 -10.45
N GLU A 145 10.09 -8.32 -11.09
CA GLU A 145 10.47 -6.95 -11.44
C GLU A 145 9.45 -5.99 -10.85
N ILE A 146 9.91 -4.85 -10.34
CA ILE A 146 9.06 -3.75 -9.87
C ILE A 146 9.44 -2.46 -10.59
N ARG A 147 8.46 -1.69 -11.05
CA ARG A 147 8.63 -0.32 -11.55
C ARG A 147 7.39 0.51 -11.24
N HIS A 148 7.45 1.82 -11.47
CA HIS A 148 6.27 2.67 -11.35
C HIS A 148 5.23 2.32 -12.44
N VAL A 149 3.94 2.52 -12.16
CA VAL A 149 2.84 2.29 -13.13
C VAL A 149 2.98 3.19 -14.37
N ASP A 150 3.40 4.44 -14.18
CA ASP A 150 3.65 5.39 -15.28
C ASP A 150 4.86 5.01 -16.15
N ASP A 151 5.76 4.13 -15.67
CA ASP A 151 6.91 3.61 -16.42
C ASP A 151 6.58 2.29 -17.14
N ALA A 152 5.30 1.93 -17.24
CA ALA A 152 4.86 0.65 -17.79
C ALA A 152 5.30 0.41 -19.24
N GLU A 153 5.34 1.45 -20.06
CA GLU A 153 5.73 1.38 -21.47
C GLU A 153 7.18 1.83 -21.73
N VAL A 154 7.90 2.25 -20.68
CA VAL A 154 9.29 2.70 -20.78
C VAL A 154 10.22 1.49 -20.83
N ALA A 155 11.14 1.49 -21.79
CA ALA A 155 12.15 0.42 -21.90
C ALA A 155 13.02 0.38 -20.64
N ALA A 156 13.32 -0.81 -20.12
CA ALA A 156 14.08 -0.96 -18.89
C ALA A 156 15.48 -0.33 -18.98
N GLU A 157 16.08 -0.26 -20.17
CA GLU A 157 17.39 0.37 -20.37
C GLU A 157 17.35 1.92 -20.29
N GLU A 158 16.16 2.51 -20.30
CA GLU A 158 15.94 3.95 -20.15
C GLU A 158 15.64 4.36 -18.69
N LEU A 159 15.48 3.38 -17.79
CA LEU A 159 15.19 3.57 -16.37
C LEU A 159 16.45 3.36 -15.53
N ASP A 160 16.50 4.02 -14.37
CA ASP A 160 17.54 3.76 -13.37
C ASP A 160 17.33 2.37 -12.77
N SER A 161 18.30 1.47 -13.00
CA SER A 161 18.20 0.06 -12.62
C SER A 161 18.79 -0.22 -11.23
N TYR A 162 18.02 -0.96 -10.44
CA TYR A 162 18.37 -1.44 -9.11
C TYR A 162 18.17 -2.96 -9.02
N THR A 163 18.92 -3.61 -8.12
CA THR A 163 18.76 -5.05 -7.83
C THR A 163 18.64 -5.35 -6.33
N ASP A 164 18.86 -4.35 -5.47
CA ASP A 164 18.71 -4.46 -4.02
C ASP A 164 17.52 -3.55 -3.59
N PRO A 165 16.45 -4.12 -3.00
CA PRO A 165 15.35 -3.34 -2.45
C PRO A 165 15.79 -2.18 -1.55
N LEU A 166 16.90 -2.32 -0.84
CA LEU A 166 17.39 -1.31 0.10
C LEU A 166 17.88 -0.03 -0.58
N ASP A 167 18.26 -0.11 -1.86
CA ASP A 167 18.70 1.06 -2.64
C ASP A 167 17.53 2.02 -2.91
N LEU A 168 16.29 1.53 -2.91
CA LEU A 168 15.10 2.36 -3.09
C LEU A 168 14.77 3.23 -1.88
N ARG A 169 15.44 3.07 -0.73
CA ARG A 169 15.11 3.81 0.51
C ARG A 169 15.20 5.33 0.37
N GLU A 170 16.10 5.84 -0.48
CA GLU A 170 16.19 7.29 -0.72
C GLU A 170 15.14 7.76 -1.73
N LEU A 171 14.81 6.91 -2.71
CA LEU A 171 13.79 7.17 -3.73
C LEU A 171 12.42 7.33 -3.10
N VAL A 172 12.02 6.39 -2.24
CA VAL A 172 10.71 6.41 -1.56
C VAL A 172 10.56 7.52 -0.52
N LYS A 173 11.67 8.16 -0.10
CA LYS A 173 11.66 9.26 0.86
C LYS A 173 11.28 10.60 0.25
N HIS A 174 11.39 10.75 -1.06
CA HIS A 174 11.14 12.02 -1.74
C HIS A 174 10.21 11.83 -2.93
N ASP A 175 9.52 12.88 -3.35
CA ASP A 175 8.73 12.89 -4.59
C ASP A 175 9.58 13.35 -5.79
N ASP A 176 9.02 13.37 -7.00
CA ASP A 176 9.71 13.80 -8.23
C ASP A 176 10.23 15.25 -8.18
N ARG A 177 9.79 16.05 -7.19
CA ARG A 177 10.27 17.42 -6.96
C ARG A 177 11.33 17.50 -5.87
N GLY A 178 11.74 16.36 -5.30
CA GLY A 178 12.70 16.27 -4.20
C GLY A 178 12.12 16.66 -2.83
N ARG A 179 10.80 16.78 -2.69
CA ARG A 179 10.15 17.08 -1.40
C ARG A 179 10.04 15.81 -0.59
N TYR A 180 10.24 15.90 0.72
CA TYR A 180 10.12 14.76 1.62
C TYR A 180 8.69 14.18 1.63
N ARG A 181 8.58 12.85 1.63
CA ARG A 181 7.33 12.08 1.68
C ARG A 181 7.12 11.53 3.08
N PRO A 182 6.43 12.26 3.98
CA PRO A 182 6.12 11.76 5.32
C PRO A 182 5.18 10.55 5.28
N LEU A 183 4.30 10.48 4.27
CA LEU A 183 3.42 9.36 4.01
C LEU A 183 3.87 8.61 2.76
N ARG A 184 4.35 7.39 2.94
CA ARG A 184 4.80 6.55 1.83
C ARG A 184 3.68 6.13 0.88
N THR A 185 2.42 6.19 1.33
CA THR A 185 1.23 5.87 0.54
C THR A 185 0.56 7.11 -0.06
N ALA A 186 1.16 8.30 0.02
CA ALA A 186 0.71 9.42 -0.80
C ALA A 186 1.05 9.15 -2.28
N PRO A 187 0.14 9.43 -3.24
CA PRO A 187 0.31 9.16 -4.67
C PRO A 187 1.32 10.12 -5.31
N THR A 188 2.58 9.94 -4.94
CA THR A 188 3.70 10.85 -5.22
C THR A 188 5.03 10.09 -5.29
N LEU A 189 4.99 8.76 -5.49
CA LEU A 189 6.19 7.97 -5.63
C LEU A 189 6.96 8.44 -6.88
N GLN A 190 8.29 8.48 -6.78
CA GLN A 190 9.11 8.89 -7.93
C GLN A 190 8.96 7.92 -9.10
N THR A 191 9.04 8.46 -10.31
CA THR A 191 9.09 7.70 -11.58
C THR A 191 10.54 7.52 -12.06
N GLY A 192 10.76 6.79 -13.15
CA GLY A 192 12.06 6.68 -13.81
C GLY A 192 13.00 5.58 -13.29
N TRP A 193 12.48 4.57 -12.58
CA TRP A 193 13.29 3.50 -11.99
C TRP A 193 12.71 2.11 -12.24
N VAL A 194 13.58 1.10 -12.18
CA VAL A 194 13.21 -0.31 -12.23
C VAL A 194 14.05 -1.13 -11.27
N LEU A 195 13.41 -2.02 -10.52
CA LEU A 195 14.03 -2.99 -9.63
C LEU A 195 13.89 -4.38 -10.26
N THR A 196 14.99 -5.00 -10.67
CA THR A 196 15.02 -6.27 -11.43
C THR A 196 15.64 -7.41 -10.61
N ASP A 197 15.56 -8.63 -11.16
CA ASP A 197 16.25 -9.81 -10.67
C ASP A 197 15.91 -10.18 -9.21
N LEU A 198 14.69 -9.85 -8.78
CA LEU A 198 14.26 -10.08 -7.41
C LEU A 198 13.82 -11.52 -7.20
N ASP A 199 14.25 -12.10 -6.09
CA ASP A 199 13.69 -13.34 -5.59
C ASP A 199 12.38 -13.11 -4.79
N GLN A 200 11.76 -14.20 -4.36
CA GLN A 200 10.50 -14.22 -3.60
C GLN A 200 10.56 -13.49 -2.26
N ARG A 201 11.74 -13.38 -1.65
CA ARG A 201 11.93 -12.60 -0.41
C ARG A 201 12.11 -11.14 -0.73
N GLN A 202 12.93 -10.82 -1.73
CA GLN A 202 13.29 -9.46 -2.08
C GLN A 202 12.09 -8.69 -2.64
N VAL A 203 11.21 -9.32 -3.42
CA VAL A 203 9.96 -8.68 -3.87
C VAL A 203 9.06 -8.32 -2.68
N PHE A 204 8.96 -9.20 -1.69
CA PHE A 204 8.19 -8.92 -0.48
C PHE A 204 8.82 -7.81 0.36
N GLU A 205 10.13 -7.83 0.57
CA GLU A 205 10.88 -6.78 1.28
C GLU A 205 10.77 -5.43 0.56
N ALA A 206 10.88 -5.42 -0.77
CA ALA A 206 10.70 -4.21 -1.57
C ALA A 206 9.32 -3.60 -1.35
N VAL A 207 8.25 -4.39 -1.39
CA VAL A 207 6.88 -3.88 -1.26
C VAL A 207 6.55 -3.54 0.19
N ASP A 208 6.71 -4.48 1.12
CA ASP A 208 6.16 -4.39 2.48
C ASP A 208 7.12 -3.80 3.52
N ASP A 209 8.43 -3.77 3.27
CA ASP A 209 9.40 -3.16 4.19
C ASP A 209 9.90 -1.79 3.67
N VAL A 210 10.02 -1.63 2.35
CA VAL A 210 10.62 -0.44 1.73
C VAL A 210 9.58 0.50 1.14
N ILE A 211 8.82 0.10 0.11
CA ILE A 211 7.99 1.02 -0.68
C ILE A 211 6.73 1.39 0.10
N TYR A 212 5.93 0.40 0.51
CA TYR A 212 4.65 0.58 1.18
C TYR A 212 4.53 -0.26 2.46
N PRO A 213 5.08 0.25 3.58
CA PRO A 213 5.17 -0.52 4.81
C PRO A 213 3.85 -1.11 5.31
N ALA A 214 3.90 -2.41 5.65
CA ALA A 214 2.81 -3.22 6.21
C ALA A 214 1.55 -3.34 5.34
N THR A 215 1.62 -2.97 4.05
CA THR A 215 0.45 -3.04 3.16
C THR A 215 0.10 -4.48 2.80
N VAL A 216 1.09 -5.34 2.58
CA VAL A 216 0.88 -6.74 2.22
C VAL A 216 0.34 -7.52 3.41
N VAL A 217 0.88 -7.25 4.60
CA VAL A 217 0.42 -7.87 5.85
C VAL A 217 -1.05 -7.55 6.10
N ASN A 218 -1.43 -6.26 6.06
CA ASN A 218 -2.80 -5.85 6.31
C ASN A 218 -3.77 -6.36 5.26
N TRP A 219 -3.40 -6.31 3.97
CA TRP A 219 -4.19 -6.88 2.89
C TRP A 219 -4.43 -8.39 3.08
N ASN A 220 -3.41 -9.13 3.50
CA ASN A 220 -3.56 -10.56 3.72
C ASN A 220 -4.43 -10.86 4.95
N LEU A 221 -4.32 -10.09 6.03
CA LEU A 221 -5.18 -10.22 7.20
C LEU A 221 -6.66 -9.94 6.85
N GLU A 222 -6.91 -8.89 6.07
CA GLU A 222 -8.26 -8.54 5.60
C GLU A 222 -8.91 -9.68 4.82
N ARG A 223 -8.17 -10.28 3.87
CA ARG A 223 -8.69 -11.40 3.06
C ARG A 223 -9.13 -12.61 3.89
N HIS A 224 -8.58 -12.76 5.09
CA HIS A 224 -8.93 -13.85 6.00
C HIS A 224 -9.88 -13.42 7.13
N GLY A 225 -10.34 -12.16 7.12
CA GLY A 225 -11.24 -11.62 8.13
C GLY A 225 -10.57 -11.35 9.48
N ASP A 226 -9.23 -11.28 9.51
CA ASP A 226 -8.42 -11.10 10.71
C ASP A 226 -7.83 -9.67 10.83
N LEU A 227 -8.24 -8.74 9.96
CA LEU A 227 -7.79 -7.36 10.04
C LEU A 227 -8.38 -6.69 11.29
N ASP A 228 -7.50 -6.36 12.23
CA ASP A 228 -7.86 -5.57 13.41
C ASP A 228 -7.97 -4.09 13.03
N VAL A 229 -9.20 -3.56 13.00
CA VAL A 229 -9.49 -2.15 12.68
C VAL A 229 -9.64 -1.35 13.97
N THR A 230 -8.84 -0.30 14.14
CA THR A 230 -8.97 0.66 15.23
C THR A 230 -9.66 1.92 14.70
N HIS A 231 -10.90 2.13 15.15
CA HIS A 231 -11.73 3.28 14.73
C HIS A 231 -11.24 4.60 15.34
N TRP A 232 -11.81 5.72 14.87
CA TRP A 232 -11.45 7.06 15.29
C TRP A 232 -11.55 7.27 16.80
N GLU A 233 -12.68 6.90 17.43
CA GLU A 233 -12.90 7.16 18.86
C GLU A 233 -11.83 6.48 19.72
N GLU A 234 -11.49 5.24 19.41
CA GLU A 234 -10.45 4.50 20.11
C GLU A 234 -9.07 5.13 19.90
N THR A 235 -8.75 5.50 18.66
CA THR A 235 -7.46 6.12 18.30
C THR A 235 -7.26 7.44 19.02
N ILE A 236 -8.28 8.29 19.05
CA ILE A 236 -8.26 9.56 19.78
C ILE A 236 -8.23 9.32 21.29
N GLY A 237 -8.94 8.30 21.79
CA GLY A 237 -8.92 7.87 23.18
C GLY A 237 -7.51 7.57 23.72
N ARG A 238 -6.60 7.08 22.86
CA ARG A 238 -5.20 6.78 23.20
C ARG A 238 -4.29 8.02 23.22
N GLN A 239 -4.67 9.13 22.58
CA GLN A 239 -3.81 10.31 22.46
C GLN A 239 -3.54 11.00 23.80
N SER A 240 -2.32 11.50 23.99
CA SER A 240 -1.91 12.19 25.22
C SER A 240 -0.92 13.33 24.93
N GLY A 241 -0.54 14.09 25.95
CA GLY A 241 0.35 15.24 25.78
C GLY A 241 -0.24 16.29 24.83
N ILE A 242 0.59 16.79 23.91
CA ILE A 242 0.22 17.85 22.94
C ILE A 242 -0.93 17.42 22.00
N TYR A 243 -1.08 16.12 21.75
CA TYR A 243 -2.15 15.54 20.92
C TYR A 243 -3.45 15.30 21.69
N GLY A 244 -3.43 15.42 23.02
CA GLY A 244 -4.62 15.22 23.86
C GLY A 244 -5.74 16.22 23.60
N VAL A 245 -5.44 17.34 22.94
CA VAL A 245 -6.46 18.34 22.54
C VAL A 245 -7.50 17.75 21.60
N VAL A 246 -7.15 16.80 20.72
CA VAL A 246 -8.11 16.21 19.76
C VAL A 246 -9.29 15.55 20.47
N LYS A 247 -9.09 15.08 21.71
CA LYS A 247 -10.16 14.52 22.57
C LYS A 247 -11.26 15.52 22.91
N THR A 248 -11.03 16.83 22.80
CA THR A 248 -12.07 17.83 23.08
C THR A 248 -12.99 18.04 21.90
N TRP A 249 -12.50 17.84 20.67
CA TRP A 249 -13.33 17.90 19.46
C TRP A 249 -14.40 16.81 19.49
N ASN A 250 -14.00 15.62 19.94
CA ASN A 250 -14.86 14.45 20.10
C ASN A 250 -15.90 14.55 21.24
N ARG A 251 -16.03 15.72 21.90
CA ARG A 251 -17.01 15.96 22.99
C ARG A 251 -18.24 16.74 22.53
N GLY A 252 -18.26 17.20 21.27
CA GLY A 252 -19.43 17.84 20.67
C GLY A 252 -20.55 16.84 20.37
N GLU A 253 -21.67 17.34 19.84
CA GLU A 253 -22.72 16.50 19.26
C GLU A 253 -22.37 16.23 17.78
N GLY A 254 -22.24 14.95 17.38
CA GLY A 254 -22.04 14.53 15.99
C GLY A 254 -20.59 14.15 15.61
N HIS A 255 -20.43 13.56 14.42
CA HIS A 255 -19.16 13.09 13.85
C HIS A 255 -18.75 13.83 12.56
N GLU A 256 -19.44 14.93 12.20
CA GLU A 256 -19.19 15.69 10.96
C GLU A 256 -17.74 16.16 10.83
N HIS A 257 -17.11 16.47 11.96
CA HIS A 257 -15.70 16.83 12.00
C HIS A 257 -14.77 15.71 11.51
N VAL A 258 -15.12 14.45 11.77
CA VAL A 258 -14.36 13.28 11.31
C VAL A 258 -14.59 13.04 9.82
N ASP A 259 -15.79 13.36 9.31
CA ASP A 259 -16.04 13.38 7.86
C ASP A 259 -15.11 14.38 7.16
N TRP A 260 -15.00 15.62 7.65
CA TRP A 260 -14.08 16.61 7.04
C TRP A 260 -12.60 16.19 7.14
N VAL A 261 -12.22 15.55 8.26
CA VAL A 261 -10.86 15.00 8.42
C VAL A 261 -10.60 13.91 7.37
N ALA A 262 -11.55 12.98 7.19
CA ALA A 262 -11.44 11.90 6.23
C ALA A 262 -11.42 12.43 4.78
N GLU A 263 -12.30 13.36 4.43
CA GLU A 263 -12.35 14.01 3.12
C GLU A 263 -11.03 14.73 2.80
N ALA A 264 -10.46 15.45 3.77
CA ALA A 264 -9.23 16.20 3.56
C ALA A 264 -7.96 15.33 3.54
N CYS A 265 -7.91 14.22 4.29
CA CYS A 265 -6.68 13.44 4.48
C CYS A 265 -6.65 12.08 3.77
N CYS A 266 -7.81 11.50 3.49
CA CYS A 266 -7.94 10.08 3.15
C CYS A 266 -8.61 9.84 1.80
N ASP A 267 -8.80 10.89 0.99
CA ASP A 267 -9.15 10.77 -0.42
C ASP A 267 -8.02 10.08 -1.21
N ASP A 268 -8.36 9.41 -2.31
CA ASP A 268 -7.40 8.68 -3.15
C ASP A 268 -6.33 9.61 -3.78
N SER A 269 -6.62 10.91 -3.91
CA SER A 269 -5.63 11.93 -4.30
C SER A 269 -4.57 12.20 -3.22
N GLN A 270 -4.84 11.84 -1.96
CA GLN A 270 -3.96 12.05 -0.81
C GLN A 270 -3.32 10.76 -0.31
N CYS A 271 -4.02 9.62 -0.40
CA CYS A 271 -3.53 8.34 0.09
C CYS A 271 -4.11 7.16 -0.68
N ILE A 272 -3.26 6.31 -1.25
CA ILE A 272 -3.66 5.11 -2.02
C ILE A 272 -4.15 3.92 -1.18
N LYS A 273 -4.30 4.10 0.14
CA LYS A 273 -4.86 3.06 1.03
C LYS A 273 -6.37 3.22 1.07
N ARG A 274 -7.11 2.11 1.04
CA ARG A 274 -8.54 2.11 1.34
C ARG A 274 -8.77 2.20 2.86
N ARG A 275 -9.39 3.27 3.33
CA ARG A 275 -9.76 3.47 4.73
C ARG A 275 -10.85 2.49 5.17
N GLU A 276 -10.50 1.63 6.13
CA GLU A 276 -11.44 0.71 6.79
C GLU A 276 -11.95 1.27 8.12
N TRP A 277 -11.15 2.10 8.81
CA TRP A 277 -11.57 2.70 10.07
C TRP A 277 -12.72 3.69 9.84
N GLN A 278 -13.70 3.68 10.74
CA GLN A 278 -14.86 4.59 10.76
C GLN A 278 -14.83 5.45 12.04
N TYR A 279 -15.94 6.13 12.36
CA TYR A 279 -16.04 6.88 13.62
C TYR A 279 -15.91 5.94 14.84
N ASP A 280 -16.74 4.90 14.86
CA ASP A 280 -16.70 3.76 15.79
C ASP A 280 -17.20 2.49 15.06
N GLU A 281 -17.42 1.39 15.79
CA GLU A 281 -17.90 0.11 15.21
C GLU A 281 -19.33 0.19 14.65
N ASP A 282 -20.16 1.10 15.17
CA ASP A 282 -21.59 1.21 14.86
C ASP A 282 -21.92 2.43 13.96
N THR A 283 -20.95 3.32 13.74
CA THR A 283 -21.12 4.61 13.08
C THR A 283 -20.17 4.75 11.88
N GLU A 284 -20.73 4.58 10.68
CA GLU A 284 -20.03 4.81 9.41
C GLU A 284 -19.88 6.30 9.11
N LEU A 285 -18.76 6.69 8.51
CA LEU A 285 -18.57 8.03 7.95
C LEU A 285 -19.31 8.16 6.61
N ALA A 286 -19.71 9.39 6.29
CA ALA A 286 -20.38 9.71 5.02
C ALA A 286 -19.40 9.74 3.83
N VAL A 287 -18.12 9.99 4.10
CA VAL A 287 -17.05 10.01 3.10
C VAL A 287 -16.66 8.58 2.72
N ASP A 288 -16.43 8.33 1.44
CA ASP A 288 -15.96 7.03 0.96
C ASP A 288 -14.59 6.66 1.56
N GLY A 289 -14.28 5.36 1.62
CA GLY A 289 -13.00 4.86 2.11
C GLY A 289 -11.88 4.90 1.07
N GLY A 290 -12.20 5.12 -0.20
CA GLY A 290 -11.28 5.03 -1.32
C GLY A 290 -11.24 3.65 -1.98
N ASP A 291 -10.64 3.57 -3.16
CA ASP A 291 -10.63 2.35 -3.99
C ASP A 291 -9.31 1.55 -3.88
N GLY A 292 -8.44 1.92 -2.94
CA GLY A 292 -7.13 1.30 -2.75
C GLY A 292 -7.14 -0.23 -2.60
N VAL A 293 -6.14 -0.90 -3.17
CA VAL A 293 -6.00 -2.38 -3.14
C VAL A 293 -5.81 -2.91 -1.71
N PHE A 294 -5.13 -2.14 -0.85
CA PHE A 294 -4.78 -2.54 0.51
C PHE A 294 -5.38 -1.60 1.57
N PRO A 295 -5.76 -2.14 2.74
CA PRO A 295 -6.51 -1.39 3.74
C PRO A 295 -5.65 -0.49 4.64
N CYS A 296 -6.29 0.58 5.12
CA CYS A 296 -5.87 1.45 6.21
C CYS A 296 -6.75 1.17 7.44
N ARG A 297 -6.17 0.45 8.40
CA ARG A 297 -6.88 -0.05 9.59
C ARG A 297 -7.04 0.95 10.73
N GLU A 298 -6.34 2.09 10.71
CA GLU A 298 -6.29 3.04 11.83
C GLU A 298 -5.90 4.44 11.32
N PRO A 299 -6.45 5.54 11.87
CA PRO A 299 -6.02 6.90 11.58
C PRO A 299 -4.50 7.06 11.78
N CYS A 300 -3.81 7.52 10.73
CA CYS A 300 -2.34 7.62 10.75
C CYS A 300 -1.86 8.86 11.53
N SER A 301 -0.56 8.94 11.79
CA SER A 301 0.04 10.07 12.52
C SER A 301 -0.21 11.42 11.83
N LEU A 302 -0.24 11.48 10.49
CA LEU A 302 -0.55 12.73 9.78
C LEU A 302 -1.99 13.18 10.02
N VAL A 303 -2.94 12.25 10.03
CA VAL A 303 -4.34 12.55 10.39
C VAL A 303 -4.39 13.12 11.80
N ILE A 304 -3.74 12.48 12.78
CA ILE A 304 -3.72 12.95 14.17
C ILE A 304 -3.08 14.35 14.31
N SER A 305 -1.98 14.61 13.59
CA SER A 305 -1.33 15.92 13.57
C SER A 305 -2.20 16.99 12.93
N ALA A 306 -2.85 16.69 11.81
CA ALA A 306 -3.79 17.61 11.16
C ALA A 306 -5.00 17.90 12.05
N SER A 307 -5.60 16.86 12.65
CA SER A 307 -6.72 16.98 13.57
C SER A 307 -6.37 17.81 14.82
N ARG A 308 -5.14 17.75 15.31
CA ARG A 308 -4.67 18.63 16.41
C ARG A 308 -4.77 20.11 16.00
N LYS A 309 -4.35 20.46 14.78
CA LYS A 309 -4.40 21.84 14.30
C LYS A 309 -5.85 22.27 14.08
N TRP A 310 -6.66 21.43 13.44
CA TRP A 310 -8.06 21.74 13.15
C TRP A 310 -8.93 21.80 14.40
N THR A 311 -8.68 20.96 15.41
CA THR A 311 -9.39 21.07 16.70
C THR A 311 -9.23 22.45 17.33
N ARG A 312 -8.05 23.08 17.19
CA ARG A 312 -7.83 24.43 17.70
C ARG A 312 -8.57 25.47 16.87
N LEU A 313 -8.50 25.36 15.55
CA LEU A 313 -9.18 26.25 14.60
C LEU A 313 -10.70 26.22 14.80
N GLU A 314 -11.29 25.02 14.94
CA GLU A 314 -12.72 24.83 15.21
C GLU A 314 -13.13 25.24 16.64
N GLY A 315 -12.16 25.45 17.53
CA GLY A 315 -12.40 26.03 18.85
C GLY A 315 -12.55 27.55 18.82
N GLU A 316 -12.21 28.21 17.71
CA GLU A 316 -12.32 29.66 17.57
C GLU A 316 -13.78 30.10 17.37
N GLU A 317 -14.14 31.26 17.93
CA GLU A 317 -15.47 31.82 17.70
C GLU A 317 -15.58 32.34 16.26
N THR A 318 -16.58 31.88 15.52
CA THR A 318 -16.84 32.37 14.16
C THR A 318 -17.08 33.87 14.16
N LYS A 319 -16.22 34.61 13.46
CA LYS A 319 -16.38 36.06 13.21
C LYS A 319 -16.85 36.32 11.79
N THR A 320 -17.60 37.41 11.60
CA THR A 320 -18.02 37.88 10.26
C THR A 320 -17.06 38.96 9.77
N TYR A 321 -16.51 38.77 8.58
CA TYR A 321 -15.67 39.74 7.87
C TYR A 321 -16.36 40.17 6.58
N GLU A 322 -16.50 41.47 6.35
CA GLU A 322 -17.18 42.01 5.16
C GLU A 322 -16.20 42.79 4.27
N PHE A 323 -16.23 42.49 2.97
CA PHE A 323 -15.53 43.23 1.92
C PHE A 323 -16.15 42.94 0.54
N GLU A 324 -15.88 43.79 -0.46
CA GLU A 324 -16.51 43.71 -1.77
C GLU A 324 -15.57 43.10 -2.83
N LEU A 325 -15.99 41.97 -3.41
CA LEU A 325 -15.37 41.35 -4.58
C LEU A 325 -16.28 41.47 -5.81
N THR A 326 -15.69 41.59 -6.99
CA THR A 326 -16.42 41.30 -8.24
C THR A 326 -16.61 39.78 -8.37
N GLU A 327 -17.58 39.36 -9.19
CA GLU A 327 -17.87 37.94 -9.45
C GLU A 327 -16.61 37.16 -9.85
N SER A 328 -15.83 37.67 -10.81
CA SER A 328 -14.59 37.03 -11.26
C SER A 328 -13.46 37.04 -10.22
N GLU A 329 -13.47 37.95 -9.25
CA GLU A 329 -12.50 37.92 -8.16
C GLU A 329 -12.87 36.90 -7.09
N LYS A 330 -14.18 36.74 -6.82
CA LYS A 330 -14.68 35.70 -5.91
C LYS A 330 -14.45 34.31 -6.50
N GLU A 331 -14.79 34.12 -7.78
CA GLU A 331 -14.47 32.90 -8.55
C GLU A 331 -12.96 32.61 -8.52
N GLN A 332 -12.12 33.63 -8.69
CA GLN A 332 -10.67 33.44 -8.62
C GLN A 332 -10.19 32.99 -7.23
N VAL A 333 -10.80 33.44 -6.14
CA VAL A 333 -10.46 32.97 -4.78
C VAL A 333 -10.82 31.50 -4.61
N GLU A 334 -12.00 31.09 -5.10
CA GLU A 334 -12.44 29.69 -5.09
C GLU A 334 -11.50 28.81 -5.91
N ASP A 335 -11.17 29.23 -7.14
CA ASP A 335 -10.20 28.53 -8.00
C ASP A 335 -8.83 28.36 -7.32
N VAL A 336 -8.40 29.33 -6.51
CA VAL A 336 -7.13 29.26 -5.75
C VAL A 336 -7.23 28.22 -4.65
N ILE A 337 -8.34 28.17 -3.90
CA ILE A 337 -8.56 27.17 -2.85
C ILE A 337 -8.56 25.77 -3.47
N ASP A 338 -9.35 25.55 -4.51
CA ASP A 338 -9.47 24.24 -5.17
C ASP A 338 -8.13 23.79 -5.76
N ALA A 339 -7.39 24.69 -6.42
CA ALA A 339 -6.09 24.32 -6.99
C ALA A 339 -5.02 24.00 -5.94
N VAL A 340 -5.10 24.61 -4.75
CA VAL A 340 -4.19 24.28 -3.65
C VAL A 340 -4.61 22.97 -2.97
N ALA A 341 -5.90 22.80 -2.70
CA ALA A 341 -6.45 21.58 -2.10
C ALA A 341 -6.10 20.33 -2.95
N ASP A 342 -6.24 20.43 -4.27
CA ASP A 342 -5.94 19.32 -5.19
C ASP A 342 -4.45 19.19 -5.51
N GLY A 343 -3.57 20.03 -4.96
CA GLY A 343 -2.12 20.02 -5.29
C GLY A 343 -1.77 20.48 -6.73
N ARG A 344 -2.74 20.97 -7.49
CA ARG A 344 -2.61 21.34 -8.92
C ARG A 344 -2.06 22.75 -9.16
N ALA A 345 -1.84 23.54 -8.12
CA ALA A 345 -1.39 24.93 -8.25
C ALA A 345 -0.09 25.07 -9.04
N ASP A 346 0.85 24.14 -8.86
CA ASP A 346 2.16 24.16 -9.52
C ASP A 346 2.15 23.61 -10.97
N GLU A 347 1.07 22.94 -11.37
CA GLU A 347 0.91 22.43 -12.74
C GLU A 347 0.48 23.53 -13.72
N ILE A 348 -0.07 24.62 -13.20
CA ILE A 348 -0.56 25.75 -13.99
C ILE A 348 0.63 26.52 -14.55
N ARG A 349 0.81 26.45 -15.87
CA ARG A 349 1.91 27.12 -16.56
C ARG A 349 1.75 28.64 -16.46
N GLU A 350 2.89 29.35 -16.45
CA GLU A 350 2.89 30.81 -16.33
C GLU A 350 2.05 31.50 -17.43
N ALA A 351 2.03 30.94 -18.64
CA ALA A 351 1.28 31.48 -19.78
C ALA A 351 -0.23 31.18 -19.74
N ASP A 352 -0.70 30.28 -18.87
CA ASP A 352 -2.10 29.90 -18.73
C ASP A 352 -2.89 30.92 -17.88
N ILE A 353 -2.82 32.20 -18.27
CA ILE A 353 -3.37 33.37 -17.56
C ILE A 353 -4.91 33.29 -17.40
N TYR A 354 -5.58 32.36 -18.08
CA TYR A 354 -7.03 32.17 -17.96
C TYR A 354 -7.44 31.30 -16.76
N LYS A 355 -6.53 30.55 -16.14
CA LYS A 355 -6.79 29.73 -14.95
C LYS A 355 -6.76 30.60 -13.68
N GLY A 356 -7.75 30.52 -12.79
CA GLY A 356 -7.85 31.42 -11.62
C GLY A 356 -6.64 31.37 -10.68
N ALA A 357 -6.13 30.17 -10.40
CA ALA A 357 -4.93 29.96 -9.58
C ALA A 357 -3.60 30.28 -10.26
N ASN A 358 -3.59 30.77 -11.51
CA ASN A 358 -2.35 31.16 -12.19
C ASN A 358 -1.58 32.22 -11.40
N ARG A 359 -0.27 32.03 -11.27
CA ARG A 359 0.64 32.89 -10.50
C ARG A 359 0.52 34.38 -10.80
N TYR A 360 0.42 34.80 -12.08
CA TYR A 360 0.30 36.21 -12.42
C TYR A 360 -1.06 36.79 -12.04
N ARG A 361 -2.14 36.03 -12.21
CA ARG A 361 -3.47 36.45 -11.75
C ARG A 361 -3.53 36.59 -10.24
N THR A 362 -3.01 35.61 -9.49
CA THR A 362 -3.00 35.65 -8.01
C THR A 362 -2.19 36.84 -7.51
N ARG A 363 -1.04 37.14 -8.15
CA ARG A 363 -0.25 38.35 -7.85
C ARG A 363 -1.00 39.65 -8.16
N PHE A 364 -1.75 39.70 -9.26
CA PHE A 364 -2.56 40.87 -9.61
C PHE A 364 -3.70 41.07 -8.61
N LEU A 365 -4.42 40.01 -8.23
CA LEU A 365 -5.46 40.05 -7.21
C LEU A 365 -4.90 40.57 -5.89
N ARG A 366 -3.75 40.03 -5.46
CA ARG A 366 -3.05 40.51 -4.25
C ARG A 366 -2.70 41.99 -4.34
N ALA A 367 -2.10 42.45 -5.44
CA ALA A 367 -1.72 43.85 -5.63
C ALA A 367 -2.92 44.81 -5.66
N LYS A 368 -4.08 44.33 -6.09
CA LYS A 368 -5.31 45.12 -6.14
C LYS A 368 -6.04 45.15 -4.80
N ARG A 369 -6.06 44.03 -4.07
CA ARG A 369 -6.94 43.82 -2.92
C ARG A 369 -6.27 43.93 -1.57
N PHE A 370 -4.96 43.72 -1.46
CA PHE A 370 -4.28 43.85 -0.18
C PHE A 370 -3.84 45.30 0.03
N ASP A 371 -4.10 45.83 1.23
CA ASP A 371 -3.60 47.14 1.63
C ASP A 371 -2.09 47.09 2.01
N GLU A 372 -1.55 48.23 2.44
CA GLU A 372 -0.14 48.33 2.84
C GLU A 372 0.20 47.51 4.11
N GLU A 373 -0.81 47.18 4.91
CA GLU A 373 -0.70 46.39 6.15
C GLU A 373 -0.88 44.89 5.90
N GLY A 374 -1.26 44.50 4.67
CA GLY A 374 -1.48 43.12 4.28
C GLY A 374 -2.89 42.60 4.55
N ASN A 375 -3.85 43.49 4.82
CA ASN A 375 -5.24 43.13 5.05
C ASN A 375 -5.99 42.94 3.72
N LEU A 376 -6.78 41.88 3.61
CA LEU A 376 -7.62 41.64 2.44
C LEU A 376 -8.72 42.70 2.37
N SER A 377 -8.69 43.51 1.31
CA SER A 377 -9.59 44.63 1.05
C SER A 377 -9.64 45.66 2.19
N GLY A 378 -8.58 45.79 2.97
CA GLY A 378 -8.51 46.72 4.11
C GLY A 378 -9.27 46.25 5.37
N THR A 379 -9.75 45.00 5.39
CA THR A 379 -10.44 44.41 6.53
C THR A 379 -9.44 43.65 7.42
N PRO A 380 -9.17 44.11 8.67
CA PRO A 380 -8.21 43.44 9.56
C PRO A 380 -8.65 42.02 9.94
N THR A 381 -7.69 41.09 9.99
CA THR A 381 -7.93 39.71 10.44
C THR A 381 -8.17 39.61 11.95
N VAL A 382 -7.46 40.43 12.75
CA VAL A 382 -7.70 40.53 14.19
C VAL A 382 -8.53 41.78 14.45
N VAL A 383 -9.76 41.58 14.90
CA VAL A 383 -10.60 42.67 15.40
C VAL A 383 -10.11 43.01 16.80
N ASP A 384 -9.51 44.20 16.98
CA ASP A 384 -9.11 44.69 18.31
C ASP A 384 -10.38 45.00 19.11
N ASP A 385 -10.86 44.01 19.85
CA ASP A 385 -12.01 44.11 20.74
C ASP A 385 -11.62 44.81 22.07
N GLY A 386 -10.65 45.74 22.07
CA GLY A 386 -10.39 46.68 23.17
C GLY A 386 -10.04 46.08 24.53
N HIS A 387 -9.72 44.78 24.58
CA HIS A 387 -9.23 44.10 25.77
C HIS A 387 -7.74 43.83 25.61
N GLU A 388 -6.93 44.46 26.48
CA GLU A 388 -5.51 44.13 26.67
C GLU A 388 -5.38 42.65 27.12
N GLU A 389 -5.38 41.72 26.18
CA GLU A 389 -4.86 40.37 26.39
C GLU A 389 -3.38 40.37 26.02
N THR A 390 -2.57 40.01 27.01
CA THR A 390 -1.12 39.91 26.92
C THR A 390 -0.72 38.92 25.83
N ASN A 391 0.09 39.38 24.86
CA ASN A 391 0.77 38.65 23.78
C ASN A 391 1.63 37.44 24.26
N GLY A 392 1.05 36.46 24.94
CA GLY A 392 1.76 35.31 25.48
C GLY A 392 1.59 34.01 24.67
N ASP A 393 0.50 33.89 23.92
CA ASP A 393 0.11 32.61 23.31
C ASP A 393 0.56 32.49 21.84
N ALA A 394 0.54 33.58 21.06
CA ALA A 394 0.99 33.55 19.66
C ALA A 394 2.50 33.32 19.50
N GLU A 395 3.34 33.77 20.43
CA GLU A 395 4.80 33.50 20.40
C GLU A 395 5.16 32.07 20.85
N ARG A 396 4.26 31.38 21.58
CA ARG A 396 4.48 29.99 21.99
C ARG A 396 4.22 29.01 20.84
N ASP A 397 3.21 29.26 20.02
CA ASP A 397 2.89 28.37 18.90
C ASP A 397 3.96 28.42 17.79
N ALA A 398 4.60 29.57 17.54
CA ALA A 398 5.72 29.66 16.61
C ALA A 398 7.01 28.99 17.12
N ALA A 399 7.16 28.83 18.44
CA ALA A 399 8.31 28.16 19.05
C ALA A 399 8.14 26.64 19.12
N ASP A 400 6.91 26.15 19.36
CA ASP A 400 6.60 24.71 19.36
C ASP A 400 6.64 24.12 17.93
N ASP A 401 6.26 24.88 16.89
CA ASP A 401 6.33 24.44 15.49
C ASP A 401 7.77 24.56 14.89
N ALA A 402 8.71 25.24 15.57
CA ALA A 402 10.09 25.44 15.10
C ALA A 402 11.08 24.37 15.59
N ASP A 403 10.67 23.50 16.53
CA ASP A 403 11.47 22.37 17.02
C ASP A 403 11.23 21.07 16.22
N GLU A 404 10.49 21.12 15.10
CA GLU A 404 10.10 19.96 14.28
C GLU A 404 10.83 19.80 12.92
N ASP A 405 11.85 20.61 12.60
CA ASP A 405 12.68 20.44 11.38
C ASP A 405 13.83 19.43 11.52
#